data_AF-E6MGX5-F1
#
_entry.id   AF-E6MGX5-F1
#
_cell.length_a   1.000
_cell.length_b   1.000
_cell.length_c   1.000
_cell.angle_alpha   90.00
_cell.angle_beta   90.00
_cell.angle_gamma   90.00
#
_symmetry.space_group_name_H-M   'P 1'
#
loop_
_entity.id
_entity.type
_entity.pdbx_description
1 polymer ?
#
loop_
_entity_poly.entity_id
_entity_poly.type
_entity_poly.pdbx_seq_one_letter_code
_entity_poly.pdbx_strand_id
1 'polypeptide(L)'
;MRKTIQIDGKEIELLCTAGTTIRYRMKFGRDLIVDMQHIIQSVDPEGNIKDDFDFGVVENFAYITAKQANPDKVPDDVLDWFDGFDDMMALYDPDIIGSIVEMWVDDQETLEKAKKKAGQSKGN
;
A
#
# COMPACT_ATOMS: atom_id res chain seq x y z
N MET A 1 -2.93 9.46 3.68
CA MET A 1 -1.47 9.64 3.68
C MET A 1 -0.91 9.82 2.26
N ARG A 2 0.15 10.63 2.06
CA ARG A 2 0.93 10.67 0.80
C ARG A 2 2.40 10.36 1.11
N LYS A 3 3.03 9.52 0.29
CA LYS A 3 4.45 9.13 0.41
C LYS A 3 5.04 9.03 -0.99
N THR A 4 6.34 9.26 -1.12
CA THR A 4 7.06 9.07 -2.37
C THR A 4 8.12 7.99 -2.15
N ILE A 5 8.19 7.02 -3.06
CA ILE A 5 9.16 5.92 -3.03
C ILE A 5 9.92 5.85 -4.36
N GLN A 6 11.06 5.17 -4.38
CA GLN A 6 11.80 4.92 -5.62
C GLN A 6 11.68 3.47 -6.03
N ILE A 7 11.03 3.21 -7.16
CA ILE A 7 10.91 1.87 -7.75
C ILE A 7 11.70 1.90 -9.05
N ASP A 8 12.71 1.05 -9.20
CA ASP A 8 13.48 0.95 -10.46
C ASP A 8 14.09 2.32 -10.89
N GLY A 9 14.57 3.09 -9.90
CA GLY A 9 15.12 4.44 -10.11
C GLY A 9 14.07 5.50 -10.51
N LYS A 10 12.78 5.15 -10.59
CA LYS A 10 11.66 6.03 -10.90
C LYS A 10 11.00 6.50 -9.62
N GLU A 11 10.73 7.80 -9.53
CA GLU A 11 10.04 8.38 -8.39
C GLU A 11 8.53 8.16 -8.52
N ILE A 12 7.97 7.35 -7.61
CA ILE A 12 6.56 7.00 -7.58
C ILE A 12 5.90 7.61 -6.36
N GLU A 13 4.94 8.50 -6.59
CA GLU A 13 4.10 9.03 -5.53
C GLU A 13 2.96 8.06 -5.23
N LEU A 14 2.72 7.81 -3.95
CA LEU A 14 1.65 6.97 -3.42
C LEU A 14 0.68 7.82 -2.62
N LEU A 15 -0.61 7.58 -2.80
CA LEU A 15 -1.68 8.22 -2.05
C LEU A 15 -2.60 7.16 -1.44
N CYS A 16 -2.66 7.12 -0.11
CA CYS A 16 -3.64 6.34 0.63
C CYS A 16 -4.74 7.24 1.19
N THR A 17 -6.00 6.88 0.94
CA THR A 17 -7.19 7.54 1.47
C THR A 17 -8.20 6.50 1.94
N ALA A 18 -9.30 6.93 2.56
CA ALA A 18 -10.42 6.05 2.86
C ALA A 18 -11.00 5.36 1.60
N GLY A 19 -10.77 5.91 0.40
CA GLY A 19 -11.15 5.30 -0.86
C GLY A 19 -10.23 4.17 -1.33
N THR A 20 -9.02 4.03 -0.78
CA THR A 20 -8.05 3.00 -1.19
C THR A 20 -8.63 1.60 -1.02
N THR A 21 -9.23 1.30 0.13
CA THR A 21 -9.82 -0.01 0.42
C THR A 21 -10.96 -0.36 -0.55
N ILE A 22 -11.80 0.61 -0.88
CA ILE A 22 -12.90 0.45 -1.84
C ILE A 22 -12.35 0.20 -3.24
N ARG A 23 -11.38 1.01 -3.68
CA ARG A 23 -10.75 0.86 -5.00
C ARG A 23 -10.05 -0.48 -5.16
N TYR A 24 -9.32 -0.91 -4.14
CA TYR A 24 -8.65 -2.21 -4.10
C TYR A 24 -9.67 -3.35 -4.25
N ARG A 25 -10.76 -3.31 -3.48
CA ARG A 25 -11.84 -4.31 -3.57
C ARG A 25 -12.51 -4.32 -4.94
N MET A 26 -12.78 -3.15 -5.52
CA MET A 26 -13.41 -3.05 -6.84
C MET A 26 -12.48 -3.55 -7.96
N LYS A 27 -11.16 -3.33 -7.86
CA LYS A 27 -10.20 -3.71 -8.89
C LYS A 27 -9.83 -5.20 -8.83
N PHE A 28 -9.58 -5.72 -7.62
CA PHE A 28 -9.02 -7.06 -7.43
C PHE A 28 -9.98 -8.08 -6.82
N GLY A 29 -11.15 -7.64 -6.33
CA GLY A 29 -12.10 -8.52 -5.65
C GLY A 29 -11.61 -9.03 -4.29
N ARG A 30 -10.56 -8.42 -3.73
CA ARG A 30 -9.93 -8.80 -2.46
C ARG A 30 -10.20 -7.79 -1.35
N ASP A 31 -10.02 -8.21 -0.11
CA ASP A 31 -10.14 -7.31 1.05
C ASP A 31 -8.76 -6.80 1.48
N LEU A 32 -8.51 -5.51 1.23
CA LEU A 32 -7.22 -4.88 1.53
C LEU A 32 -6.84 -4.98 3.02
N ILE A 33 -7.81 -4.94 3.93
CA ILE A 33 -7.50 -4.98 5.37
C ILE A 33 -6.98 -6.37 5.73
N VAL A 34 -7.63 -7.42 5.23
CA VAL A 34 -7.22 -8.81 5.45
C VAL A 34 -5.85 -9.06 4.81
N ASP A 35 -5.68 -8.60 3.57
CA ASP A 35 -4.43 -8.77 2.82
C ASP A 35 -3.25 -8.07 3.53
N MET A 36 -3.40 -6.82 3.96
CA MET A 36 -2.33 -6.12 4.67
C MET A 36 -2.04 -6.71 6.05
N GLN A 37 -3.05 -7.27 6.74
CA GLN A 37 -2.83 -8.00 7.99
C GLN A 37 -1.99 -9.26 7.77
N HIS A 38 -2.25 -9.99 6.68
CA HIS A 38 -1.44 -11.14 6.28
C HIS A 38 0.01 -10.71 6.03
N ILE A 39 0.24 -9.65 5.24
CA ILE A 39 1.59 -9.13 4.96
C ILE A 39 2.35 -8.74 6.22
N ILE A 40 1.72 -8.04 7.17
CA ILE A 40 2.36 -7.68 8.44
C ILE A 40 2.74 -8.94 9.25
N GLN A 41 1.93 -10.00 9.19
CA GLN A 41 2.21 -11.25 9.88
C GLN A 41 3.29 -12.09 9.17
N SER A 42 3.42 -11.94 7.85
CA SER A 42 4.42 -12.60 7.01
C SER A 42 5.78 -11.89 7.00
N VAL A 43 5.96 -10.80 7.75
CA VAL A 43 7.25 -10.16 7.99
C VAL A 43 7.59 -10.29 9.48
N ASP A 44 8.81 -10.74 9.79
CA ASP A 44 9.25 -10.86 11.18
C ASP A 44 9.77 -9.52 11.75
N PRO A 45 10.01 -9.41 13.07
CA PRO A 45 10.54 -8.18 13.67
C PRO A 45 11.94 -7.77 13.20
N GLU A 46 12.68 -8.70 12.58
CA GLU A 46 14.02 -8.48 12.02
C GLU A 46 13.96 -8.04 10.54
N GLY A 47 12.75 -8.00 9.95
CA GLY A 47 12.50 -7.60 8.57
C GLY A 47 12.58 -8.75 7.57
N ASN A 48 12.71 -10.01 8.02
CA ASN A 48 12.75 -11.15 7.11
C ASN A 48 11.34 -11.52 6.64
N ILE A 49 11.25 -11.84 5.36
CA ILE A 49 10.04 -12.29 4.68
C ILE A 49 9.85 -13.79 4.93
N LYS A 50 8.67 -14.19 5.41
CA LYS A 50 8.29 -15.60 5.60
C LYS A 50 7.84 -16.23 4.30
N ASP A 51 7.87 -17.57 4.24
CA ASP A 51 7.51 -18.36 3.05
C ASP A 51 6.07 -18.11 2.55
N ASP A 52 5.17 -17.65 3.42
CA ASP A 52 3.77 -17.39 3.08
C ASP A 52 3.48 -15.95 2.63
N PHE A 53 4.52 -15.13 2.44
CA PHE A 53 4.36 -13.74 2.00
C PHE A 53 3.77 -13.65 0.59
N ASP A 54 2.67 -12.89 0.46
CA ASP A 54 1.97 -12.67 -0.81
C ASP A 54 2.45 -11.37 -1.48
N PHE A 55 3.46 -11.48 -2.34
CA PHE A 55 3.97 -10.33 -3.12
C PHE A 55 2.86 -9.65 -3.94
N GLY A 56 1.84 -10.40 -4.36
CA GLY A 56 0.69 -9.85 -5.08
C GLY A 56 -0.07 -8.80 -4.29
N VAL A 57 -0.07 -8.86 -2.95
CA VAL A 57 -0.68 -7.82 -2.12
C VAL A 57 0.09 -6.51 -2.23
N VAL A 58 1.42 -6.57 -2.15
CA VAL A 58 2.33 -5.42 -2.26
C VAL A 58 2.18 -4.77 -3.63
N GLU A 59 2.22 -5.57 -4.69
CA GLU A 59 2.03 -5.18 -6.08
C GLU A 59 0.69 -4.45 -6.29
N ASN A 60 -0.40 -5.07 -5.84
CA ASN A 60 -1.74 -4.52 -5.98
C ASN A 60 -1.93 -3.23 -5.18
N PHE A 61 -1.36 -3.15 -3.98
CA PHE A 61 -1.45 -1.96 -3.14
C PHE A 61 -0.62 -0.80 -3.72
N ALA A 62 0.60 -1.08 -4.20
CA ALA A 62 1.45 -0.12 -4.88
C ALA A 62 0.73 0.48 -6.09
N TYR A 63 0.14 -0.38 -6.95
CA TYR A 63 -0.63 0.08 -8.11
C TYR A 63 -1.80 1.00 -7.70
N ILE A 64 -2.64 0.59 -6.74
CA ILE A 64 -3.83 1.37 -6.36
C ILE A 64 -3.45 2.71 -5.74
N THR A 65 -2.39 2.74 -4.93
CA THR A 65 -1.94 3.99 -4.30
C THR A 65 -1.22 4.91 -5.29
N ALA A 66 -0.46 4.36 -6.25
CA ALA A 66 0.13 5.11 -7.35
C ALA A 66 -0.95 5.70 -8.29
N LYS A 67 -1.93 4.88 -8.70
CA LYS A 67 -3.05 5.31 -9.56
C LYS A 67 -3.88 6.40 -8.88
N GLN A 68 -4.05 6.33 -7.57
CA GLN A 68 -4.72 7.38 -6.82
C GLN A 68 -3.91 8.68 -6.74
N ALA A 69 -2.59 8.59 -6.62
CA ALA A 69 -1.74 9.78 -6.55
C ALA A 69 -1.69 10.51 -7.89
N ASN A 70 -1.54 9.76 -9.00
CA ASN A 70 -1.34 10.30 -10.34
C ASN A 70 -2.20 9.55 -11.37
N PRO A 71 -3.52 9.81 -11.41
CA PRO A 71 -4.45 9.09 -12.29
C PRO A 71 -4.16 9.27 -13.78
N ASP A 72 -3.56 10.41 -14.15
CA ASP A 72 -3.21 10.74 -15.54
C ASP A 72 -1.89 10.08 -16.00
N LYS A 73 -1.00 9.72 -15.06
CA LYS A 73 0.32 9.12 -15.37
C LYS A 73 0.33 7.60 -15.24
N VAL A 74 -0.50 7.05 -14.36
CA VAL A 74 -0.56 5.61 -14.13
C VAL A 74 -1.66 5.02 -15.01
N PRO A 75 -1.38 4.00 -15.84
CA PRO A 75 -2.39 3.35 -16.68
C PRO A 75 -3.58 2.76 -15.90
N ASP A 76 -4.73 2.60 -16.58
CA ASP A 76 -5.91 1.93 -16.01
C ASP A 76 -5.75 0.41 -15.96
N ASP A 77 -4.92 -0.14 -16.84
CA ASP A 77 -4.51 -1.54 -16.76
C ASP A 77 -3.34 -1.69 -15.80
N VAL A 78 -3.33 -2.81 -15.07
CA VAL A 78 -2.29 -3.09 -14.08
C VAL A 78 -1.02 -3.52 -14.81
N LEU A 79 -1.13 -4.40 -15.80
CA LEU A 79 0.01 -4.91 -16.56
C LEU A 79 0.72 -3.78 -17.28
N ASP A 80 -0.02 -2.86 -17.91
CA ASP A 80 0.57 -1.68 -18.56
C ASP A 80 1.40 -0.81 -17.59
N TRP A 81 1.03 -0.78 -16.31
CA TRP A 81 1.82 -0.07 -15.30
C TRP A 81 3.09 -0.85 -14.93
N PHE A 82 2.99 -2.17 -14.78
CA PHE A 82 4.13 -3.04 -14.46
C PHE A 82 5.13 -3.13 -15.62
N ASP A 83 4.66 -3.19 -16.87
CA ASP A 83 5.48 -3.18 -18.09
C ASP A 83 6.29 -1.88 -18.24
N GLY A 84 5.97 -0.85 -17.46
CA GLY A 84 6.73 0.40 -17.39
C GLY A 84 8.01 0.32 -16.53
N PHE A 85 8.23 -0.76 -15.79
CA PHE A 85 9.45 -1.01 -15.02
C PHE A 85 10.42 -1.88 -15.82
N ASP A 86 11.71 -1.56 -15.75
CA ASP A 86 12.77 -2.26 -16.47
C ASP A 86 13.22 -3.53 -15.70
N ASP A 87 13.16 -3.48 -14.37
CA ASP A 87 13.45 -4.62 -13.50
C ASP A 87 12.18 -5.40 -13.12
N MET A 88 12.17 -6.69 -13.46
CA MET A 88 11.10 -7.62 -13.09
C MET A 88 10.93 -7.72 -11.56
N MET A 89 11.99 -7.48 -10.78
CA MET A 89 12.00 -7.57 -9.32
C MET A 89 11.86 -6.21 -8.63
N ALA A 90 11.48 -5.14 -9.35
CA ALA A 90 11.49 -3.77 -8.81
C ALA A 90 10.67 -3.56 -7.53
N LEU A 91 9.62 -4.36 -7.30
CA LEU A 91 8.74 -4.29 -6.12
C LEU A 91 9.07 -5.32 -5.03
N TYR A 92 10.07 -6.18 -5.27
CA TYR A 92 10.52 -7.22 -4.34
C TYR A 92 11.65 -6.73 -3.43
N ASP A 93 12.09 -5.49 -3.62
CA ASP A 93 13.06 -4.83 -2.76
C ASP A 93 12.48 -4.68 -1.33
N PRO A 94 13.18 -5.16 -0.29
CA PRO A 94 12.79 -4.99 1.10
C PRO A 94 12.49 -3.53 1.50
N ASP A 95 13.17 -2.54 0.93
CA ASP A 95 12.94 -1.13 1.23
C ASP A 95 11.57 -0.65 0.72
N ILE A 96 11.11 -1.22 -0.40
CA ILE A 96 9.80 -0.91 -1.00
C ILE A 96 8.69 -1.61 -0.24
N ILE A 97 8.89 -2.88 0.10
CA ILE A 97 7.97 -3.65 0.95
C ILE A 97 7.81 -2.95 2.31
N GLY A 98 8.92 -2.61 2.96
CA GLY A 98 8.93 -1.88 4.22
C GLY A 98 8.21 -0.52 4.10
N SER A 99 8.47 0.21 3.02
CA SER A 99 7.81 1.49 2.78
C SER A 99 6.30 1.40 2.62
N ILE A 100 5.81 0.34 1.97
CA ILE A 100 4.39 0.04 1.78
C ILE A 100 3.73 -0.35 3.11
N VAL A 101 4.38 -1.21 3.89
CA VAL A 101 3.90 -1.63 5.21
C VAL A 101 3.85 -0.45 6.17
N GLU A 102 4.90 0.36 6.24
CA GLU A 102 4.96 1.58 7.06
C GLU A 102 3.82 2.54 6.70
N MET A 103 3.61 2.80 5.41
CA MET A 103 2.54 3.67 4.93
C MET A 103 1.14 3.19 5.38
N TRP A 104 0.93 1.88 5.40
CA TRP A 104 -0.33 1.31 5.89
C TRP A 104 -0.48 1.44 7.40
N VAL A 105 0.57 1.11 8.17
CA VAL A 105 0.57 1.20 9.63
C VAL A 105 0.31 2.64 10.08
N ASP A 106 0.98 3.61 9.47
CA ASP A 106 0.80 5.02 9.83
C ASP A 106 -0.61 5.54 9.50
N ASP A 107 -1.22 5.07 8.41
CA ASP A 107 -2.60 5.42 8.06
C ASP A 107 -3.58 4.85 9.11
N GLN A 108 -3.36 3.60 9.56
CA GLN A 108 -4.14 2.99 10.66
C GLN A 108 -3.98 3.76 11.98
N GLU A 109 -2.75 4.09 12.39
CA GLU A 109 -2.52 4.87 13.60
C GLU A 109 -3.21 6.24 13.54
N THR A 110 -3.17 6.89 12.38
CA THR A 110 -3.84 8.16 12.15
C THR A 110 -5.36 8.02 12.33
N LEU A 111 -5.94 6.95 11.79
CA LEU A 111 -7.36 6.62 11.97
C LEU A 111 -7.72 6.34 13.43
N GLU A 112 -6.88 5.62 14.17
CA GLU A 112 -7.09 5.36 15.61
C GLU A 112 -7.04 6.64 16.45
N LYS A 113 -6.04 7.49 16.21
CA LYS A 113 -5.91 8.80 16.88
C LYS A 113 -7.13 9.67 16.59
N ALA A 114 -7.62 9.70 15.35
CA ALA A 114 -8.82 10.42 14.96
C ALA A 114 -10.08 9.89 15.68
N LYS A 115 -10.27 8.56 15.76
CA LYS A 115 -11.38 7.92 16.48
C LYS A 115 -11.39 8.26 17.98
N LYS A 116 -10.22 8.21 18.64
CA LYS A 116 -10.09 8.57 20.07
C LYS A 116 -10.50 10.02 20.33
N LYS A 117 -10.05 10.96 19.48
CA LYS A 117 -10.41 12.38 19.59
C LYS A 117 -11.91 12.63 19.35
N ALA A 118 -12.51 11.95 18.37
CA ALA A 118 -13.95 12.06 18.07
C ALA A 118 -14.83 11.48 19.20
N GLY A 119 -14.38 10.42 19.87
CA GLY A 119 -15.05 9.85 21.04
C GLY A 119 -15.01 10.76 22.27
N GLN A 120 -13.88 11.42 22.52
CA GLN A 120 -13.72 12.37 23.63
C GLN A 120 -14.56 13.64 23.45
N SER A 121 -14.75 14.12 22.22
CA SER A 121 -15.59 15.29 21.91
C SER A 121 -17.09 15.06 22.11
N LYS A 122 -17.57 13.82 22.18
CA LYS A 122 -19.00 13.50 22.38
C LYS A 122 -19.39 13.36 23.86
N GLY A 123 -18.45 13.59 24.78
CA GLY A 123 -18.65 13.46 26.23
C GLY A 123 -18.75 14.80 26.98
N ASN A 124 -19.05 15.91 26.31
CA ASN A 124 -19.15 17.24 26.94
C ASN A 124 -20.43 17.96 26.55
#